data_AF-A0A8B2SB76-F1
#
_entry.id   AF-A0A8B2SB76-F1
#
_cell.length_a   1.000
_cell.length_b   1.000
_cell.length_c   1.000
_cell.angle_alpha   90.00
_cell.angle_beta   90.00
_cell.angle_gamma   90.00
#
_symmetry.space_group_name_H-M   'P 1'
#
loop_
_entity.id
_entity.type
_entity.pdbx_description
1 polymer ?
#
loop_
_entity_poly.entity_id
_entity_poly.type
_entity_poly.pdbx_seq_one_letter_code
_entity_poly.pdbx_strand_id
1 'polypeptide(L)'
;MNLFEQTPPSRRRYGLAAFIGLIAGIVSAFVKWGAEVPLPPRSPADLFNGACGPEHLIRAAGQIDCSRNFLNPPYVFLRDWLGVVDPNAAVYTFAGHIFNWVGVTHIIFSIVFAVGYCVVAEVFPKIKLWQGLLAGALAQLFVHMISFPLMGLTPPLFELPWYEHVSEIVGHLVWFWSIEIIRRDLRNRITHEPDPEIPLGNLR
;
A
#
# COMPACT_ATOMS: atom_id res chain seq x y z
N MET A 1 -1.84 -25.61 13.60
CA MET A 1 -0.79 -25.00 12.76
C MET A 1 -0.16 -23.84 13.50
N ASN A 2 1.16 -23.88 13.68
CA ASN A 2 1.94 -22.87 14.39
C ASN A 2 2.07 -21.58 13.54
N LEU A 3 2.34 -20.42 14.15
CA LEU A 3 2.55 -19.15 13.44
C LEU A 3 3.74 -19.22 12.47
N PHE A 4 4.78 -19.95 12.86
CA PHE A 4 6.05 -20.10 12.13
C PHE A 4 6.15 -21.39 11.34
N GLU A 5 5.05 -22.14 11.21
CA GLU A 5 5.01 -23.32 10.37
C GLU A 5 5.30 -22.93 8.92
N GLN A 6 6.27 -23.56 8.29
CA GLN A 6 6.68 -23.21 6.94
C GLN A 6 6.14 -24.19 5.90
N THR A 7 5.99 -23.71 4.68
CA THR A 7 5.63 -24.55 3.53
C THR A 7 6.77 -25.52 3.13
N PRO A 8 6.46 -26.61 2.41
CA PRO A 8 7.47 -27.52 1.86
C PRO A 8 8.45 -26.77 0.92
N PRO A 9 9.78 -26.81 1.17
CA PRO A 9 10.76 -26.09 0.35
C PRO A 9 10.70 -26.40 -1.15
N SER A 10 10.40 -27.64 -1.51
CA SER A 10 10.28 -28.09 -2.92
C SER A 10 9.11 -27.45 -3.67
N ARG A 11 8.14 -26.87 -2.97
CA ARG A 11 6.94 -26.23 -3.56
C ARG A 11 7.02 -24.71 -3.58
N ARG A 12 8.12 -24.13 -3.08
CA ARG A 12 8.33 -22.68 -3.05
C ARG A 12 8.81 -22.18 -4.41
N ARG A 13 8.10 -21.20 -4.97
CA ARG A 13 8.38 -20.66 -6.31
C ARG A 13 8.66 -19.15 -6.24
N TYR A 14 9.81 -18.77 -5.68
CA TYR A 14 10.15 -17.36 -5.42
C TYR A 14 10.12 -16.46 -6.67
N GLY A 15 10.71 -16.91 -7.78
CA GLY A 15 10.70 -16.13 -9.03
C GLY A 15 9.28 -15.91 -9.58
N LEU A 16 8.44 -16.95 -9.51
CA LEU A 16 7.02 -16.85 -9.87
C LEU A 16 6.27 -15.92 -8.92
N ALA A 17 6.52 -16.03 -7.61
CA ALA A 17 5.90 -15.19 -6.60
C ALA A 17 6.26 -13.70 -6.79
N ALA A 18 7.51 -13.39 -7.12
CA ALA A 18 7.93 -12.02 -7.43
C ALA A 18 7.23 -11.48 -8.69
N PHE A 19 7.14 -12.28 -9.74
CA PHE A 19 6.42 -11.91 -10.97
C PHE A 19 4.93 -11.66 -10.72
N ILE A 20 4.27 -12.57 -10.00
CA ILE A 20 2.87 -12.41 -9.59
C ILE A 20 2.69 -11.17 -8.72
N GLY A 21 3.63 -10.93 -7.79
CA GLY A 21 3.62 -9.76 -6.93
C GLY A 21 3.74 -8.44 -7.69
N LEU A 22 4.50 -8.40 -8.79
CA LEU A 22 4.55 -7.23 -9.67
C LEU A 22 3.18 -6.93 -10.28
N ILE A 23 2.51 -7.96 -10.82
CA ILE A 23 1.17 -7.82 -11.41
C ILE A 23 0.16 -7.40 -10.34
N ALA A 24 0.15 -8.11 -9.21
CA ALA A 24 -0.73 -7.83 -8.09
C ALA A 24 -0.52 -6.42 -7.54
N GLY A 25 0.73 -5.96 -7.44
CA GLY A 25 1.08 -4.62 -6.99
C GLY A 25 0.52 -3.52 -7.89
N ILE A 26 0.64 -3.68 -9.20
CA ILE A 26 0.08 -2.71 -10.17
C ILE A 26 -1.44 -2.67 -10.06
N VAL A 27 -2.12 -3.83 -10.13
CA VAL A 27 -3.59 -3.89 -10.09
C VAL A 27 -4.12 -3.40 -8.75
N SER A 28 -3.51 -3.82 -7.64
CA SER A 28 -3.95 -3.44 -6.30
C SER A 28 -3.71 -1.96 -5.98
N ALA A 29 -2.77 -1.28 -6.66
CA ALA A 29 -2.62 0.17 -6.55
C ALA A 29 -3.90 0.90 -7.02
N PHE A 30 -4.52 0.43 -8.11
CA PHE A 30 -5.80 0.96 -8.58
C PHE A 30 -6.95 0.63 -7.63
N VAL A 31 -6.93 -0.55 -7.00
CA VAL A 31 -7.93 -0.92 -5.98
C VAL A 31 -7.83 0.02 -4.77
N LYS A 32 -6.61 0.26 -4.27
CA LYS A 32 -6.37 1.17 -3.14
C LYS A 32 -6.79 2.59 -3.51
N TRP A 33 -6.39 3.09 -4.67
CA TRP A 33 -6.79 4.42 -5.12
C TRP A 33 -8.33 4.53 -5.28
N GLY A 34 -8.96 3.51 -5.87
CA GLY A 34 -10.41 3.43 -6.01
C GLY A 34 -11.18 3.30 -4.68
N ALA A 35 -10.52 2.87 -3.60
CA ALA A 35 -11.08 2.80 -2.26
C ALA A 35 -10.98 4.14 -1.50
N GLU A 36 -9.99 4.97 -1.80
CA GLU A 36 -9.74 6.25 -1.12
C GLU A 36 -10.74 7.36 -1.48
N VAL A 37 -11.44 7.25 -2.61
CA VAL A 37 -12.47 8.21 -3.04
C VAL A 37 -13.86 7.94 -2.43
N PRO A 38 -14.36 6.68 -2.36
CA PRO A 38 -15.70 6.39 -1.83
C PRO A 38 -15.77 6.02 -0.34
N LEU A 39 -14.67 5.60 0.30
CA LEU A 39 -14.63 5.29 1.73
C LEU A 39 -14.15 6.55 2.49
N PRO A 40 -14.72 6.83 3.68
CA PRO A 40 -15.17 8.16 4.09
C PRO A 40 -14.26 9.30 3.61
N PRO A 41 -14.81 10.30 2.91
CA PRO A 41 -14.02 11.30 2.21
C PRO A 41 -13.07 12.00 3.18
N ARG A 42 -11.78 12.05 2.82
CA ARG A 42 -10.79 12.88 3.52
C ARG A 42 -11.28 14.32 3.51
N SER A 43 -11.29 14.99 4.65
CA SER A 43 -11.72 16.38 4.68
C SER A 43 -10.64 17.24 4.04
N PRO A 44 -11.00 18.19 3.15
CA PRO A 44 -10.04 19.17 2.64
C PRO A 44 -9.53 20.11 3.74
N ALA A 45 -10.14 20.10 4.93
CA ALA A 45 -9.76 20.95 6.06
C ALA A 45 -8.85 20.25 7.10
N ASP A 46 -8.40 19.02 6.84
CA ASP A 46 -7.51 18.29 7.76
C ASP A 46 -6.10 18.85 7.69
N LEU A 47 -5.83 19.85 8.53
CA LEU A 47 -4.56 20.59 8.55
C LEU A 47 -3.41 19.72 9.08
N PHE A 48 -2.45 19.43 8.21
CA PHE A 48 -1.17 18.82 8.56
C PHE A 48 -0.09 19.90 8.76
N ASN A 49 -0.17 20.60 9.90
CA ASN A 49 0.69 21.76 10.17
C ASN A 49 2.18 21.40 10.27
N GLY A 50 2.52 20.21 10.78
CA GLY A 50 3.91 19.80 11.00
C GLY A 50 4.74 19.72 9.70
N ALA A 51 4.13 19.36 8.58
CA ALA A 51 4.79 19.23 7.28
C ALA A 51 4.60 20.46 6.37
N CYS A 52 3.90 21.50 6.81
CA CYS A 52 3.54 22.62 5.93
C CYS A 52 4.62 23.72 5.83
N GLY A 53 5.51 23.84 6.82
CA GLY A 53 6.57 24.86 6.85
C GLY A 53 7.36 24.99 5.53
N PRO A 54 7.87 23.90 4.94
CA PRO A 54 8.60 23.95 3.67
C PRO A 54 7.79 24.47 2.48
N GLU A 55 6.45 24.36 2.48
CA GLU A 55 5.62 24.82 1.36
C GLU A 55 5.69 26.34 1.17
N HIS A 56 5.95 27.10 2.24
CA HIS A 56 6.14 28.55 2.18
C HIS A 56 7.35 28.98 1.34
N LEU A 57 8.30 28.07 1.11
CA LEU A 57 9.50 28.33 0.29
C LEU A 57 9.28 28.00 -1.19
N ILE A 58 8.28 27.19 -1.49
CA ILE A 58 8.08 26.57 -2.82
C ILE A 58 6.85 27.18 -3.51
N ARG A 59 5.88 27.67 -2.74
CA ARG A 59 4.59 28.16 -3.25
C ARG A 59 4.27 29.58 -2.80
N ALA A 60 3.50 30.29 -3.62
CA ALA A 60 2.92 31.58 -3.24
C ALA A 60 1.88 31.39 -2.13
N ALA A 61 1.70 32.39 -1.27
CA ALA A 61 0.85 32.30 -0.07
C ALA A 61 -0.59 31.82 -0.35
N GLY A 62 -1.18 32.20 -1.49
CA GLY A 62 -2.54 31.76 -1.88
C GLY A 62 -2.62 30.34 -2.47
N GLN A 63 -1.49 29.64 -2.61
CA GLN A 63 -1.40 28.29 -3.17
C GLN A 63 -0.87 27.27 -2.15
N ILE A 64 -0.63 27.68 -0.91
CA ILE A 64 -0.19 26.79 0.16
C ILE A 64 -1.40 26.02 0.66
N ASP A 65 -1.39 24.72 0.44
CA ASP A 65 -2.38 23.79 0.96
C ASP A 65 -1.71 22.89 2.00
N CYS A 66 -1.98 23.16 3.28
CA CYS A 66 -1.51 22.35 4.39
C CYS A 66 -2.40 21.13 4.65
N SER A 67 -3.40 20.84 3.79
CA SER A 67 -4.30 19.71 4.00
C SER A 67 -3.58 18.39 3.83
N ARG A 68 -4.04 17.37 4.55
CA ARG A 68 -3.59 15.98 4.39
C ARG A 68 -3.81 15.43 2.98
N ASN A 69 -4.81 15.94 2.26
CA ASN A 69 -5.04 15.55 0.86
C ASN A 69 -3.85 15.96 -0.03
N PHE A 70 -3.30 17.15 0.23
CA PHE A 70 -2.14 17.68 -0.46
C PHE A 70 -0.81 17.10 0.08
N LEU A 71 -0.61 17.19 1.40
CA LEU A 71 0.57 16.73 2.13
C LEU A 71 0.42 15.26 2.58
N ASN A 72 0.04 14.39 1.65
CA ASN A 72 -0.06 12.95 1.94
C ASN A 72 1.33 12.32 2.15
N PRO A 73 1.43 11.13 2.80
CA PRO A 73 2.73 10.56 3.15
C PRO A 73 3.68 10.38 1.96
N PRO A 74 3.23 9.97 0.76
CA PRO A 74 4.13 9.90 -0.40
C PRO A 74 4.62 11.26 -0.89
N TYR A 75 3.81 12.33 -0.81
CA TYR A 75 4.27 13.69 -1.09
C TYR A 75 5.40 14.09 -0.14
N VAL A 76 5.17 13.96 1.17
CA VAL A 76 6.15 14.34 2.20
C VAL A 76 7.41 13.49 2.10
N PHE A 77 7.27 12.19 1.82
CA PHE A 77 8.40 11.30 1.58
C PHE A 77 9.24 11.75 0.37
N LEU A 78 8.61 12.04 -0.76
CA LEU A 78 9.31 12.52 -1.95
C LEU A 78 10.04 13.84 -1.68
N ARG A 79 9.40 14.79 -1.00
CA ARG A 79 9.97 16.10 -0.70
C ARG A 79 11.13 16.02 0.30
N ASP A 80 10.88 15.39 1.45
CA ASP A 80 11.77 15.49 2.61
C ASP A 80 12.85 14.41 2.62
N TRP A 81 12.60 13.24 2.01
CA TRP A 81 13.55 12.13 1.98
C TRP A 81 14.24 11.94 0.64
N LEU A 82 13.55 12.23 -0.47
CA LEU A 82 14.10 12.08 -1.82
C LEU A 82 14.46 13.40 -2.50
N GLY A 83 14.19 14.54 -1.86
CA GLY A 83 14.57 15.87 -2.36
C GLY A 83 13.79 16.34 -3.58
N VAL A 84 12.62 15.78 -3.86
CA VAL A 84 11.75 16.21 -4.97
C VAL A 84 11.05 17.51 -4.56
N VAL A 85 11.44 18.62 -5.18
CA VAL A 85 11.01 19.97 -4.77
C VAL A 85 9.48 20.17 -4.88
N ASP A 86 8.87 19.81 -6.01
CA ASP A 86 7.41 19.83 -6.17
C ASP A 86 6.91 18.45 -6.61
N PRO A 87 6.56 17.56 -5.66
CA PRO A 87 6.02 16.24 -5.98
C PRO A 87 4.67 16.27 -6.71
N ASN A 88 3.90 17.35 -6.56
CA ASN A 88 2.59 17.52 -7.20
C ASN A 88 2.70 18.13 -8.62
N ALA A 89 3.88 18.56 -9.04
CA ALA A 89 4.14 18.97 -10.41
C ALA A 89 3.76 17.86 -11.40
N ALA A 90 3.13 18.26 -12.50
CA ALA A 90 2.69 17.33 -13.53
C ALA A 90 3.90 16.62 -14.16
N VAL A 91 3.88 15.29 -14.14
CA VAL A 91 4.78 14.44 -14.92
C VAL A 91 4.24 14.28 -16.33
N TYR A 92 2.92 14.04 -16.44
CA TYR A 92 2.20 14.07 -17.70
C TYR A 92 0.71 14.36 -17.48
N THR A 93 0.02 14.79 -18.53
CA THR A 93 -1.43 15.00 -18.51
C THR A 93 -2.08 14.04 -19.49
N PHE A 94 -3.10 13.32 -19.04
CA PHE A 94 -3.87 12.39 -19.88
C PHE A 94 -5.35 12.64 -19.72
N ALA A 95 -6.05 12.85 -20.85
CA ALA A 95 -7.48 13.20 -20.87
C ALA A 95 -7.84 14.39 -19.94
N GLY A 96 -6.94 15.36 -19.80
CA GLY A 96 -7.12 16.52 -18.91
C GLY A 96 -6.82 16.25 -17.43
N HIS A 97 -6.48 15.02 -17.04
CA HIS A 97 -6.07 14.68 -15.68
C HIS A 97 -4.56 14.71 -15.54
N ILE A 98 -4.08 15.34 -14.47
CA ILE A 98 -2.66 15.42 -14.13
C ILE A 98 -2.23 14.11 -13.46
N PHE A 99 -1.14 13.55 -13.96
CA PHE A 99 -0.38 12.49 -13.29
C PHE A 99 0.91 13.09 -12.78
N ASN A 100 1.18 12.91 -11.48
CA ASN A 100 2.32 13.50 -10.79
C ASN A 100 3.16 12.42 -10.10
N TRP A 101 4.28 12.82 -9.51
CA TRP A 101 5.19 11.89 -8.83
C TRP A 101 4.54 11.23 -7.61
N VAL A 102 3.60 11.90 -6.94
CA VAL A 102 2.86 11.32 -5.81
C VAL A 102 2.10 10.06 -6.24
N GLY A 103 1.37 10.11 -7.35
CA GLY A 103 0.65 8.94 -7.88
C GLY A 103 1.58 7.80 -8.28
N VAL A 104 2.69 8.11 -8.94
CA VAL A 104 3.73 7.12 -9.31
C VAL A 104 4.30 6.44 -8.07
N THR A 105 4.59 7.21 -7.01
CA THR A 105 5.12 6.68 -5.76
C THR A 105 4.14 5.74 -5.05
N HIS A 106 2.83 6.04 -5.06
CA HIS A 106 1.82 5.11 -4.54
C HIS A 106 1.84 3.77 -5.29
N ILE A 107 1.98 3.78 -6.61
CA ILE A 107 2.08 2.55 -7.42
C ILE A 107 3.36 1.77 -7.06
N ILE A 108 4.49 2.46 -6.94
CA ILE A 108 5.77 1.83 -6.56
C ILE A 108 5.68 1.19 -5.17
N PHE A 109 5.13 1.90 -4.18
CA PHE A 109 4.90 1.31 -2.86
C PHE A 109 4.02 0.07 -2.94
N SER A 110 2.93 0.14 -3.71
CA SER A 110 2.06 -1.02 -3.90
C SER A 110 2.80 -2.24 -4.45
N ILE A 111 3.66 -2.03 -5.45
CA ILE A 111 4.52 -3.07 -6.04
C ILE A 111 5.48 -3.65 -5.01
N VAL A 112 6.20 -2.81 -4.26
CA VAL A 112 7.18 -3.26 -3.26
C VAL A 112 6.50 -4.15 -2.21
N PHE A 113 5.36 -3.72 -1.66
CA PHE A 113 4.63 -4.50 -0.67
C PHE A 113 4.01 -5.78 -1.26
N ALA A 114 3.46 -5.73 -2.48
CA ALA A 114 2.87 -6.92 -3.11
C ALA A 114 3.92 -7.98 -3.46
N VAL A 115 5.07 -7.57 -3.99
CA VAL A 115 6.22 -8.46 -4.26
C VAL A 115 6.71 -9.08 -2.94
N GLY A 116 6.96 -8.25 -1.92
CA GLY A 116 7.38 -8.73 -0.61
C GLY A 116 6.38 -9.72 -0.01
N TYR A 117 5.09 -9.38 -0.05
CA TYR A 117 4.01 -10.25 0.43
C TYR A 117 3.99 -11.59 -0.31
N CYS A 118 4.02 -11.59 -1.64
CA CYS A 118 3.97 -12.83 -2.43
C CYS A 118 5.17 -13.74 -2.15
N VAL A 119 6.37 -13.17 -2.01
CA VAL A 119 7.59 -13.92 -1.68
C VAL A 119 7.54 -14.49 -0.25
N VAL A 120 7.08 -13.71 0.73
CA VAL A 120 6.92 -14.16 2.12
C VAL A 120 5.83 -15.22 2.23
N ALA A 121 4.74 -15.08 1.47
CA ALA A 121 3.62 -16.01 1.43
C ALA A 121 3.99 -17.40 0.88
N GLU A 122 5.07 -17.51 0.08
CA GLU A 122 5.62 -18.81 -0.31
C GLU A 122 6.24 -19.55 0.87
N VAL A 123 6.67 -18.87 1.93
CA VAL A 123 7.35 -19.48 3.09
C VAL A 123 6.39 -19.64 4.27
N PHE A 124 5.67 -18.58 4.61
CA PHE A 124 4.86 -18.49 5.82
C PHE A 124 3.37 -18.44 5.47
N PRO A 125 2.65 -19.57 5.47
CA PRO A 125 1.26 -19.62 5.03
C PRO A 125 0.33 -18.76 5.89
N LYS A 126 0.69 -18.50 7.15
CA LYS A 126 -0.11 -17.67 8.06
C LYS A 126 -0.21 -16.21 7.65
N ILE A 127 0.71 -15.68 6.83
CA ILE A 127 0.58 -14.31 6.32
C ILE A 127 -0.66 -14.14 5.43
N LYS A 128 -1.16 -15.24 4.84
CA LYS A 128 -2.33 -15.28 3.95
C LYS A 128 -3.67 -15.38 4.68
N LEU A 129 -3.66 -15.39 6.00
CA LEU A 129 -4.86 -15.59 6.83
C LEU A 129 -5.96 -14.57 6.47
N TRP A 130 -7.20 -15.06 6.43
CA TRP A 130 -8.38 -14.32 5.99
C TRP A 130 -8.21 -13.69 4.60
N GLN A 131 -7.59 -14.42 3.67
CA GLN A 131 -7.32 -13.93 2.33
C GLN A 131 -6.47 -12.66 2.34
N GLY A 132 -5.41 -12.63 3.16
CA GLY A 132 -4.45 -11.52 3.19
C GLY A 132 -4.86 -10.34 4.08
N LEU A 133 -6.06 -10.35 4.69
CA LEU A 133 -6.47 -9.29 5.61
C LEU A 133 -5.53 -9.17 6.82
N LEU A 134 -4.93 -10.27 7.28
CA LEU A 134 -3.89 -10.19 8.33
C LEU A 134 -2.71 -9.34 7.87
N ALA A 135 -2.21 -9.54 6.65
CA ALA A 135 -1.11 -8.74 6.11
C ALA A 135 -1.49 -7.27 5.96
N GLY A 136 -2.74 -6.99 5.55
CA GLY A 136 -3.29 -5.62 5.54
C GLY A 136 -3.31 -4.98 6.92
N ALA A 137 -3.72 -5.70 7.96
CA ALA A 137 -3.72 -5.21 9.34
C ALA A 137 -2.29 -4.96 9.86
N LEU A 138 -1.34 -5.84 9.52
CA LEU A 138 0.07 -5.66 9.88
C LEU A 138 0.67 -4.45 9.16
N ALA A 139 0.34 -4.23 7.89
CA ALA A 139 0.78 -3.04 7.16
C ALA A 139 0.19 -1.76 7.76
N GLN A 140 -1.10 -1.74 8.11
CA GLN A 140 -1.70 -0.62 8.85
C GLN A 140 -0.93 -0.32 10.14
N LEU A 141 -0.69 -1.35 10.96
CA LEU A 141 -0.03 -1.17 12.25
C LEU A 141 1.42 -0.70 12.10
N PHE A 142 2.26 -1.43 11.35
CA PHE A 142 3.69 -1.17 11.32
C PHE A 142 4.07 0.00 10.42
N VAL A 143 3.33 0.23 9.33
CA VAL A 143 3.64 1.31 8.38
C VAL A 143 2.91 2.58 8.77
N HIS A 144 1.58 2.55 8.80
CA HIS A 144 0.77 3.75 9.01
C HIS A 144 0.71 4.20 10.47
N MET A 145 0.64 3.27 11.42
CA MET A 145 0.54 3.63 12.84
C MET A 145 1.89 3.85 13.53
N ILE A 146 2.97 3.26 13.01
CA ILE A 146 4.29 3.33 13.64
C ILE A 146 5.29 4.07 12.76
N SER A 147 5.60 3.56 11.56
CA SER A 147 6.69 4.10 10.74
C SER A 147 6.41 5.52 10.26
N PHE A 148 5.22 5.81 9.75
CA PHE A 148 4.88 7.14 9.21
C PHE A 148 4.93 8.26 10.26
N PRO A 149 4.35 8.10 11.47
CA PRO A 149 4.52 9.09 12.53
C PRO A 149 5.98 9.26 12.97
N LEU A 150 6.74 8.16 13.10
CA LEU A 150 8.16 8.23 13.49
C LEU A 150 9.04 8.93 12.45
N MET A 151 8.66 8.83 11.17
CA MET A 151 9.33 9.49 10.06
C MET A 151 8.82 10.92 9.81
N GLY A 152 7.83 11.40 10.56
CA GLY A 152 7.21 12.71 10.36
C GLY A 152 6.36 12.82 9.08
N LEU A 153 5.97 11.69 8.48
CA LEU A 153 5.14 11.66 7.25
C LEU A 153 3.65 11.87 7.54
N THR A 154 3.24 11.71 8.79
CA THR A 154 1.87 11.95 9.27
C THR A 154 1.90 12.61 10.65
N PRO A 155 0.83 13.34 11.05
CA PRO A 155 0.64 13.74 12.44
C PRO A 155 0.64 12.55 13.42
N PRO A 156 0.78 12.80 14.73
CA PRO A 156 0.47 11.83 15.77
C PRO A 156 -0.93 11.22 15.60
N LEU A 157 -1.07 9.92 15.90
CA LEU A 157 -2.29 9.16 15.62
C LEU A 157 -3.57 9.74 16.25
N PHE A 158 -3.44 10.31 17.45
CA PHE A 158 -4.57 10.88 18.19
C PHE A 158 -5.00 12.26 17.68
N GLU A 159 -4.20 12.89 16.82
CA GLU A 159 -4.56 14.15 16.15
C GLU A 159 -5.31 13.90 14.84
N LEU A 160 -5.27 12.66 14.32
CA LEU A 160 -6.00 12.30 13.12
C LEU A 160 -7.51 12.20 13.40
N PRO A 161 -8.35 12.79 12.53
CA PRO A 161 -9.79 12.57 12.59
C PRO A 161 -10.14 11.09 12.55
N TRP A 162 -11.20 10.69 13.26
CA TRP A 162 -11.59 9.28 13.38
C TRP A 162 -11.85 8.59 12.03
N TYR A 163 -12.34 9.32 11.02
CA TYR A 163 -12.63 8.77 9.69
C TYR A 163 -11.36 8.48 8.88
N GLU A 164 -10.25 9.16 9.15
CA GLU A 164 -8.95 8.83 8.53
C GLU A 164 -8.49 7.44 8.99
N HIS A 165 -8.66 7.12 10.27
CA HIS A 165 -8.39 5.77 10.78
C HIS A 165 -9.25 4.73 10.07
N VAL A 166 -10.53 5.00 9.87
CA VAL A 166 -11.44 4.09 9.15
C VAL A 166 -11.01 3.93 7.70
N SER A 167 -10.74 5.02 6.99
CA SER A 167 -10.32 5.01 5.59
C SER A 167 -8.99 4.27 5.42
N GLU A 168 -8.01 4.51 6.29
CA GLU A 168 -6.74 3.80 6.27
C GLU A 168 -6.94 2.30 6.54
N ILE A 169 -7.60 1.93 7.65
CA ILE A 169 -7.81 0.53 8.03
C ILE A 169 -8.51 -0.23 6.90
N VAL A 170 -9.68 0.26 6.45
CA VAL A 170 -10.46 -0.42 5.41
C VAL A 170 -9.68 -0.46 4.10
N GLY A 171 -9.02 0.63 3.73
CA GLY A 171 -8.21 0.70 2.52
C GLY A 171 -7.06 -0.32 2.52
N HIS A 172 -6.33 -0.50 3.63
CA HIS A 172 -5.23 -1.48 3.72
C HIS A 172 -5.73 -2.93 3.72
N LEU A 173 -6.85 -3.18 4.40
CA LEU A 173 -7.51 -4.49 4.38
C LEU A 173 -7.93 -4.87 2.96
N VAL A 174 -8.68 -4.01 2.26
CA VAL A 174 -9.13 -4.25 0.88
C VAL A 174 -7.95 -4.36 -0.09
N TRP A 175 -6.93 -3.53 0.09
CA TRP A 175 -5.72 -3.57 -0.73
C TRP A 175 -5.00 -4.91 -0.65
N PHE A 176 -4.66 -5.39 0.56
CA PHE A 176 -4.02 -6.70 0.71
C PHE A 176 -4.92 -7.88 0.34
N TRP A 177 -6.23 -7.74 0.55
CA TRP A 177 -7.19 -8.73 0.07
C TRP A 177 -7.13 -8.90 -1.45
N SER A 178 -7.07 -7.79 -2.18
CA SER A 178 -6.92 -7.83 -3.64
C SER A 178 -5.59 -8.46 -4.09
N ILE A 179 -4.48 -8.15 -3.40
CA ILE A 179 -3.18 -8.78 -3.65
C ILE A 179 -3.28 -10.30 -3.48
N GLU A 180 -3.90 -10.76 -2.39
CA GLU A 180 -4.01 -12.19 -2.10
C GLU A 180 -4.90 -12.94 -3.09
N ILE A 181 -6.01 -12.33 -3.53
CA ILE A 181 -6.87 -12.91 -4.57
C ILE A 181 -6.06 -13.13 -5.85
N ILE A 182 -5.35 -12.10 -6.32
CA ILE A 182 -4.53 -12.16 -7.54
C ILE A 182 -3.39 -13.17 -7.36
N ARG A 183 -2.71 -13.14 -6.21
CA ARG A 183 -1.61 -14.06 -5.92
C ARG A 183 -2.08 -15.50 -6.01
N ARG A 184 -3.15 -15.84 -5.30
CA ARG A 184 -3.67 -17.20 -5.24
C ARG A 184 -4.17 -17.67 -6.61
N ASP A 185 -4.93 -16.85 -7.32
CA ASP A 185 -5.47 -17.23 -8.63
C ASP A 185 -4.36 -17.46 -9.66
N LEU A 186 -3.45 -16.49 -9.84
CA LEU A 186 -2.36 -16.62 -10.81
C LEU A 186 -1.41 -17.76 -10.46
N ARG A 187 -1.05 -17.92 -9.19
CA ARG A 187 -0.18 -19.01 -8.75
C ARG A 187 -0.81 -20.35 -9.08
N ASN A 188 -2.05 -20.58 -8.67
CA ASN A 188 -2.71 -21.86 -8.88
C ASN A 188 -2.89 -22.19 -10.38
N ARG A 189 -3.20 -21.18 -11.21
CA ARG A 189 -3.32 -21.38 -12.66
C ARG A 189 -1.98 -21.70 -13.32
N ILE A 190 -0.90 -21.04 -12.90
CA ILE A 190 0.42 -21.24 -13.49
C ILE A 190 1.02 -22.57 -13.02
N THR A 191 0.91 -22.90 -11.73
CA THR A 191 1.49 -24.13 -11.18
C THR A 191 0.61 -25.36 -11.35
N HIS A 192 -0.69 -25.19 -11.65
CA HIS A 192 -1.68 -26.28 -11.66
C HIS A 192 -1.74 -27.05 -10.32
N GLU A 193 -1.41 -26.35 -9.24
CA GLU A 193 -1.35 -26.91 -7.89
C GLU A 193 -2.05 -25.95 -6.92
N PRO A 194 -2.63 -26.44 -5.81
CA PRO A 194 -3.04 -25.55 -4.73
C PRO A 194 -1.82 -24.89 -4.08
N ASP A 195 -2.08 -23.97 -3.16
CA ASP A 195 -1.05 -23.32 -2.37
C ASP A 195 -0.13 -24.35 -1.65
N PRO A 196 1.15 -24.01 -1.39
CA PRO A 196 2.17 -24.96 -0.95
C PRO A 196 1.83 -25.74 0.32
N GLU A 197 1.09 -25.13 1.24
CA GLU A 197 0.68 -25.75 2.51
C GLU A 197 -0.44 -26.78 2.37
N ILE A 198 -1.13 -26.82 1.23
CA ILE A 198 -2.21 -27.77 0.98
C ILE A 198 -1.58 -29.06 0.40
N PRO A 199 -1.73 -30.23 1.08
CA PRO A 199 -1.17 -31.49 0.57
C PRO A 199 -1.77 -31.87 -0.79
N LEU A 200 -0.94 -32.34 -1.71
CA LEU A 200 -1.37 -32.78 -3.05
C LEU A 200 -2.18 -34.09 -3.01
N GLY A 201 -2.10 -34.85 -1.91
CA GLY A 201 -2.64 -36.20 -1.78
C GLY A 201 -4.17 -36.32 -1.70
N ASN A 202 -4.92 -35.22 -1.75
CA ASN A 202 -6.38 -35.22 -1.60
C ASN A 202 -7.14 -34.62 -2.81
N LEU A 203 -6.48 -34.46 -3.96
CA LEU A 203 -7.16 -34.12 -5.22
C LEU A 203 -7.55 -35.43 -5.93
N ARG A 204 -8.64 -36.05 -5.47
CA ARG A 204 -9.42 -37.03 -6.24
C ARG A 204 -10.72 -36.39 -6.66
#